data_AF-A0A315AXK8-F1
#
_entry.id   AF-A0A315AXK8-F1
#
_cell.length_a   1.000
_cell.length_b   1.000
_cell.length_c   1.000
_cell.angle_alpha   90.00
_cell.angle_beta   90.00
_cell.angle_gamma   90.00
#
_symmetry.space_group_name_H-M   'P 1'
#
loop_
_entity.id
_entity.type
_entity.pdbx_description
1 polymer ?
#
loop_
_entity_poly.entity_id
_entity_poly.type
_entity_poly.pdbx_seq_one_letter_code
_entity_poly.pdbx_strand_id
1 'polypeptide(L)'
;MASRRARWCPGSAPPEVGASVKPAHSVSLRRWLAAPGSLSRHLAALGSDYRVRPLREGGLRLLPDEGAGSSRARSQRYWGREVLLYVNGQPLVFARSFTLARAVRGPWRALRRLGTRPLADLLFGVRPAHREVLPPLRLPPASPWHSRVGRALRNYPASPQPRLGVLWMRRALFAQRRGGPALMVQEVFLPAISRRAGPGGRSPATARGWATGPAAASHALSHANAD
;
A
#
# COMPACT_ATOMS: atom_id res chain seq x y z
N MET A 1 -6.11 -5.50 32.17
CA MET A 1 -6.43 -4.22 31.49
C MET A 1 -6.71 -4.47 30.00
N ALA A 2 -7.97 -4.41 29.58
CA ALA A 2 -8.36 -4.73 28.20
C ALA A 2 -7.81 -3.73 27.17
N SER A 3 -7.08 -4.25 26.18
CA SER A 3 -6.54 -3.50 25.03
C SER A 3 -7.67 -2.81 24.26
N ARG A 4 -7.81 -1.49 24.42
CA ARG A 4 -8.73 -0.67 23.60
C ARG A 4 -8.14 -0.54 22.20
N ARG A 5 -8.51 -1.47 21.31
CA ARG A 5 -8.20 -1.48 19.86
C ARG A 5 -8.58 -0.15 19.20
N ALA A 6 -7.97 0.15 18.05
CA ALA A 6 -8.44 1.27 17.24
C ALA A 6 -9.93 1.06 16.94
N ARG A 7 -10.77 2.05 17.25
CA ARG A 7 -12.22 1.95 16.99
C ARG A 7 -12.45 2.08 15.50
N TRP A 8 -12.26 0.99 14.77
CA TRP A 8 -12.87 0.83 13.47
C TRP A 8 -14.33 0.47 13.70
N CYS A 9 -15.23 1.41 13.42
CA CYS A 9 -16.64 1.11 13.27
C CYS A 9 -16.98 1.29 11.79
N PRO A 10 -17.55 0.23 11.21
CA PRO A 10 -18.97 0.34 11.04
C PRO A 10 -19.68 -0.93 11.55
N GLY A 11 -20.15 -0.90 12.80
CA GLY A 11 -20.88 -2.02 13.42
C GLY A 11 -20.04 -3.28 13.64
N SER A 12 -19.08 -3.21 14.57
CA SER A 12 -18.59 -4.33 15.42
C SER A 12 -18.38 -5.73 14.83
N ALA A 13 -17.91 -5.88 13.59
CA ALA A 13 -17.09 -7.03 13.17
C ALA A 13 -16.36 -6.69 11.87
N PRO A 14 -15.06 -7.01 11.70
CA PRO A 14 -14.50 -7.08 10.36
C PRO A 14 -15.36 -8.05 9.55
N PRO A 15 -15.72 -7.75 8.29
CA PRO A 15 -16.49 -8.67 7.48
C PRO A 15 -15.75 -10.00 7.41
N GLU A 16 -16.33 -11.04 8.01
CA GLU A 16 -16.00 -12.44 7.73
C GLU A 16 -16.51 -12.77 6.33
N VAL A 17 -15.89 -12.18 5.32
CA VAL A 17 -16.08 -12.61 3.93
C VAL A 17 -14.77 -13.21 3.49
N GLY A 18 -14.78 -14.54 3.40
CA GLY A 18 -13.66 -15.38 2.99
C GLY A 18 -12.95 -15.98 4.18
N ALA A 19 -13.15 -17.28 4.39
CA ALA A 19 -12.36 -18.09 5.29
C ALA A 19 -10.87 -17.73 5.19
N SER A 20 -10.15 -17.81 6.32
CA SER A 20 -8.69 -17.77 6.33
C SER A 20 -8.15 -18.94 5.50
N VAL A 21 -8.04 -18.76 4.18
CA VAL A 21 -7.53 -19.78 3.28
C VAL A 21 -6.01 -19.72 3.38
N LYS A 22 -5.39 -20.79 3.92
CA LYS A 22 -3.95 -21.04 3.78
C LYS A 22 -3.62 -21.02 2.28
N PRO A 23 -2.85 -20.05 1.78
CA PRO A 23 -2.81 -19.89 0.35
C PRO A 23 -1.77 -20.79 -0.32
N ALA A 24 -2.22 -21.57 -1.30
CA ALA A 24 -1.37 -22.12 -2.36
C ALA A 24 -0.88 -20.97 -3.26
N HIS A 25 0.10 -20.20 -2.76
CA HIS A 25 0.71 -19.08 -3.47
C HIS A 25 2.18 -19.30 -3.71
N SER A 26 2.74 -18.56 -4.66
CA SER A 26 4.18 -18.35 -4.68
C SER A 26 4.64 -17.77 -3.34
N VAL A 27 5.82 -18.20 -2.88
CA VAL A 27 6.48 -17.66 -1.67
C VAL A 27 6.53 -16.13 -1.72
N SER A 28 6.76 -15.57 -2.91
CA SER A 28 6.78 -14.13 -3.16
C SER A 28 5.47 -13.44 -2.77
N LEU A 29 4.31 -13.93 -3.21
CA LEU A 29 3.03 -13.28 -2.88
C LEU A 29 2.74 -13.32 -1.37
N ARG A 30 3.08 -14.41 -0.68
CA ARG A 30 2.97 -14.47 0.80
C ARG A 30 3.82 -13.40 1.48
N ARG A 31 5.05 -13.19 1.02
CA ARG A 31 5.93 -12.13 1.54
C ARG A 31 5.35 -10.73 1.31
N TRP A 32 4.75 -10.48 0.15
CA TRP A 32 4.08 -9.21 -0.13
C TRP A 32 2.86 -8.97 0.78
N LEU A 33 2.02 -9.99 0.96
CA LEU A 33 0.86 -9.92 1.86
C LEU A 33 1.27 -9.65 3.30
N ALA A 34 2.36 -10.27 3.77
CA ALA A 34 2.88 -10.14 5.13
C ALA A 34 3.84 -8.95 5.34
N ALA A 35 4.19 -8.21 4.28
CA ALA A 35 5.26 -7.23 4.35
C ALA A 35 5.02 -6.15 5.44
N PRO A 36 5.99 -5.92 6.35
CA PRO A 36 5.87 -4.88 7.36
C PRO A 36 6.01 -3.49 6.74
N GLY A 37 5.78 -2.44 7.52
CA GLY A 37 6.02 -1.06 7.08
C GLY A 37 5.24 -0.63 5.83
N SER A 38 5.87 0.26 5.06
CA SER A 38 5.31 0.93 3.88
C SER A 38 5.43 0.06 2.63
N LEU A 39 4.30 -0.26 2.01
CA LEU A 39 4.29 -0.94 0.71
C LEU A 39 4.94 -0.08 -0.37
N SER A 40 4.72 1.24 -0.37
CA SER A 40 5.37 2.18 -1.30
C SER A 40 6.89 2.12 -1.21
N ARG A 41 7.47 2.02 0.00
CA ARG A 41 8.92 1.89 0.19
C ARG A 41 9.45 0.60 -0.41
N HIS A 42 8.75 -0.51 -0.16
CA HIS A 42 9.14 -1.81 -0.72
C HIS A 42 9.03 -1.86 -2.24
N LEU A 43 7.99 -1.24 -2.81
CA LEU A 43 7.85 -1.14 -4.26
C LEU A 43 8.92 -0.25 -4.88
N ALA A 44 9.24 0.88 -4.26
CA ALA A 44 10.32 1.76 -4.72
C ALA A 44 11.70 1.08 -4.70
N ALA A 45 11.91 0.10 -3.82
CA ALA A 45 13.15 -0.68 -3.80
C ALA A 45 13.25 -1.72 -4.95
N LEU A 46 12.19 -1.95 -5.72
CA LEU A 46 12.20 -2.92 -6.83
C LEU A 46 12.77 -2.36 -8.15
N GLY A 47 12.94 -1.04 -8.28
CA GLY A 47 13.33 -0.40 -9.54
C GLY A 47 13.57 1.10 -9.38
N SER A 48 14.07 1.74 -10.43
CA SER A 48 14.40 3.17 -10.43
C SER A 48 13.19 4.09 -10.64
N ASP A 49 12.09 3.59 -11.20
CA ASP A 49 10.89 4.39 -11.49
C ASP A 49 9.69 3.89 -10.69
N TYR A 50 9.46 4.46 -9.51
CA TYR A 50 8.23 4.25 -8.73
C TYR A 50 7.23 5.37 -8.96
N ARG A 51 6.02 5.03 -9.39
CA ARG A 51 4.96 6.01 -9.68
C ARG A 51 3.65 5.65 -9.02
N VAL A 52 2.99 6.66 -8.46
CA VAL A 52 1.60 6.60 -8.01
C VAL A 52 0.74 7.27 -9.08
N ARG A 53 -0.23 6.53 -9.64
CA ARG A 53 -1.24 7.06 -10.55
C ARG A 53 -2.57 7.18 -9.82
N PRO A 54 -3.02 8.40 -9.47
CA PRO A 54 -4.37 8.62 -8.97
C PRO A 54 -5.40 8.25 -10.03
N LEU A 55 -6.41 7.47 -9.64
CA LEU A 55 -7.54 7.12 -10.50
C LEU A 55 -8.80 7.89 -10.10
N ARG A 56 -9.00 8.02 -8.79
CA ARG A 56 -10.09 8.74 -8.16
C ARG A 56 -9.62 9.24 -6.82
N GLU A 57 -9.90 10.50 -6.52
CA GLU A 57 -9.74 11.06 -5.18
C GLU A 57 -11.03 11.81 -4.88
N GLY A 58 -11.78 11.31 -3.92
CA GLY A 58 -12.90 12.07 -3.41
C GLY A 58 -13.96 11.33 -2.63
N GLY A 59 -15.18 11.86 -2.70
CA GLY A 59 -16.35 11.25 -2.12
C GLY A 59 -16.51 9.86 -2.70
N LEU A 60 -16.68 8.85 -1.85
CA LEU A 60 -16.81 7.46 -2.26
C LEU A 60 -17.90 6.74 -1.48
N ARG A 61 -18.42 5.69 -2.10
CA ARG A 61 -19.28 4.70 -1.45
C ARG A 61 -18.43 3.47 -1.14
N LEU A 62 -18.79 2.79 -0.05
CA LEU A 62 -18.22 1.49 0.26
C LEU A 62 -18.66 0.46 -0.79
N LEU A 63 -17.75 -0.44 -1.14
CA LEU A 63 -18.07 -1.65 -1.87
C LEU A 63 -18.92 -2.59 -0.99
N PRO A 64 -19.68 -3.51 -1.58
CA PRO A 64 -20.57 -4.40 -0.82
C PRO A 64 -19.88 -5.13 0.33
N ASP A 65 -18.65 -5.60 0.10
CA ASP A 65 -17.82 -6.32 1.07
C ASP A 65 -17.11 -5.40 2.07
N GLU A 66 -16.94 -4.11 1.76
CA GLU A 66 -16.36 -3.12 2.68
C GLU A 66 -17.33 -2.70 3.80
N GLY A 67 -18.64 -2.80 3.56
CA GLY A 67 -19.70 -2.43 4.50
C GLY A 67 -20.61 -3.60 4.89
N ALA A 68 -20.22 -4.84 4.58
CA ALA A 68 -20.98 -6.03 4.95
C ALA A 68 -21.14 -6.10 6.47
N GLY A 69 -22.38 -6.33 6.93
CA GLY A 69 -22.72 -6.46 8.36
C GLY A 69 -23.24 -5.19 9.05
N SER A 70 -23.23 -4.01 8.41
CA SER A 70 -23.78 -2.79 9.04
C SER A 70 -24.46 -1.84 8.06
N SER A 71 -25.78 -1.71 8.18
CA SER A 71 -26.59 -0.70 7.47
C SER A 71 -26.10 0.72 7.76
N ARG A 72 -25.67 0.98 9.00
CA ARG A 72 -25.05 2.23 9.43
C ARG A 72 -23.69 2.51 8.76
N ALA A 73 -22.94 1.49 8.31
CA ALA A 73 -21.79 1.72 7.45
C ALA A 73 -22.23 2.38 6.16
N ARG A 74 -23.22 1.76 5.50
CA ARG A 74 -23.59 2.03 4.13
C ARG A 74 -24.27 3.39 3.97
N SER A 75 -24.92 3.90 5.02
CA SER A 75 -25.55 5.22 5.04
C SER A 75 -24.57 6.37 5.28
N GLN A 76 -23.35 6.10 5.73
CA GLN A 76 -22.36 7.15 5.99
C GLN A 76 -21.67 7.64 4.70
N ARG A 77 -21.21 8.89 4.73
CA ARG A 77 -20.39 9.48 3.67
C ARG A 77 -18.91 9.21 3.93
N TYR A 78 -18.21 8.75 2.90
CA TYR A 78 -16.78 8.47 2.96
C TYR A 78 -15.99 9.37 2.01
N TRP A 79 -14.74 9.60 2.37
CA TRP A 79 -13.73 10.19 1.52
C TRP A 79 -12.58 9.22 1.36
N GLY A 80 -11.93 9.25 0.21
CA GLY A 80 -10.73 8.46 -0.01
C GLY A 80 -10.29 8.47 -1.45
N ARG A 81 -9.40 7.55 -1.77
CA ARG A 81 -8.75 7.51 -3.07
C ARG A 81 -8.46 6.11 -3.54
N GLU A 82 -8.40 5.98 -4.86
CA GLU A 82 -8.02 4.79 -5.60
C GLU A 82 -6.82 5.15 -6.47
N VAL A 83 -5.79 4.31 -6.42
CA VAL A 83 -4.53 4.54 -7.13
C VAL A 83 -4.02 3.23 -7.74
N LEU A 84 -3.30 3.34 -8.85
CA LEU A 84 -2.40 2.29 -9.31
C LEU A 84 -0.95 2.63 -8.91
N LEU A 85 -0.24 1.64 -8.40
CA LEU A 85 1.18 1.75 -8.07
C LEU A 85 2.00 1.03 -9.13
N TYR A 86 2.93 1.76 -9.73
CA TYR A 86 3.79 1.30 -10.81
C TYR A 86 5.25 1.19 -10.33
N VAL A 87 5.95 0.22 -10.89
CA VAL A 87 7.42 0.17 -10.87
C VAL A 87 7.90 -0.10 -12.29
N ASN A 88 8.79 0.76 -12.81
CA ASN A 88 9.35 0.68 -14.17
C ASN A 88 8.24 0.51 -15.22
N GLY A 89 7.20 1.33 -15.15
CA GLY A 89 6.05 1.28 -16.06
C GLY A 89 5.09 0.09 -15.87
N GLN A 90 5.38 -0.87 -15.01
CA GLN A 90 4.50 -2.02 -14.74
C GLN A 90 3.58 -1.75 -13.55
N PRO A 91 2.24 -1.85 -13.68
CA PRO A 91 1.34 -1.77 -12.55
C PRO A 91 1.46 -3.02 -11.70
N LEU A 92 1.73 -2.85 -10.40
CA LEU A 92 1.93 -3.94 -9.45
C LEU A 92 0.82 -4.03 -8.40
N VAL A 93 0.21 -2.90 -8.04
CA VAL A 93 -0.80 -2.84 -6.98
C VAL A 93 -1.91 -1.87 -7.36
N PHE A 94 -3.16 -2.28 -7.21
CA PHE A 94 -4.29 -1.38 -7.11
C PHE A 94 -4.55 -1.12 -5.62
N ALA A 95 -4.46 0.13 -5.18
CA ALA A 95 -4.65 0.48 -3.79
C ALA A 95 -5.86 1.40 -3.61
N ARG A 96 -6.63 1.12 -2.57
CA ARG A 96 -7.78 1.91 -2.16
C ARG A 96 -7.62 2.26 -0.68
N SER A 97 -7.88 3.52 -0.35
CA SER A 97 -7.84 3.99 1.02
C SER A 97 -9.02 4.90 1.29
N PHE A 98 -9.69 4.71 2.42
CA PHE A 98 -10.89 5.49 2.75
C PHE A 98 -11.14 5.65 4.24
N THR A 99 -11.78 6.75 4.59
CA THR A 99 -12.23 7.06 5.94
C THR A 99 -13.57 7.80 5.89
N LEU A 100 -14.18 8.02 7.04
CA LEU A 100 -15.39 8.83 7.15
C LEU A 100 -15.11 10.25 6.65
N ALA A 101 -16.03 10.84 5.88
CA ALA A 101 -15.83 12.16 5.26
C ALA A 101 -15.55 13.26 6.30
N ARG A 102 -16.09 13.16 7.52
CA ARG A 102 -15.77 14.10 8.60
C ARG A 102 -14.31 14.01 9.07
N ALA A 103 -13.67 12.84 8.95
CA ALA A 103 -12.33 12.61 9.47
C ALA A 103 -11.24 13.30 8.62
N VAL A 104 -11.55 13.65 7.36
CA VAL A 104 -10.66 14.46 6.50
C VAL A 104 -10.74 15.97 6.76
N ARG A 105 -11.49 16.38 7.79
CA ARG A 105 -11.38 17.72 8.37
C ARG A 105 -10.45 17.75 9.59
N GLY A 106 -10.08 16.59 10.13
CA GLY A 106 -9.26 16.44 11.32
C GLY A 106 -7.96 15.67 11.05
N PRO A 107 -7.73 14.51 11.69
CA PRO A 107 -6.46 13.80 11.63
C PRO A 107 -6.06 13.41 10.20
N TRP A 108 -7.03 13.18 9.32
CA TRP A 108 -6.80 12.77 7.94
C TRP A 108 -6.89 13.92 6.93
N ARG A 109 -6.76 15.18 7.35
CA ARG A 109 -6.86 16.35 6.45
C ARG A 109 -5.92 16.30 5.24
N ALA A 110 -4.73 15.75 5.44
CA ALA A 110 -3.73 15.64 4.39
C ALA A 110 -4.15 14.70 3.25
N LEU A 111 -5.11 13.79 3.47
CA LEU A 111 -5.64 12.91 2.42
C LEU A 111 -6.26 13.67 1.25
N ARG A 112 -6.71 14.92 1.44
CA ARG A 112 -7.32 15.75 0.38
C ARG A 112 -6.29 16.39 -0.57
N ARG A 113 -5.01 16.29 -0.25
CA ARG A 113 -3.91 16.97 -0.95
C ARG A 113 -2.80 15.99 -1.34
N LEU A 114 -3.09 14.69 -1.38
CA LEU A 114 -2.06 13.72 -1.69
C LEU A 114 -1.74 13.70 -3.18
N GLY A 115 -2.75 13.64 -4.06
CA GLY A 115 -2.51 13.50 -5.50
C GLY A 115 -1.55 12.34 -5.80
N THR A 116 -0.47 12.62 -6.53
CA THR A 116 0.58 11.64 -6.88
C THR A 116 1.51 11.26 -5.73
N ARG A 117 1.34 11.84 -4.53
CA ARG A 117 2.15 11.45 -3.38
C ARG A 117 1.74 10.09 -2.82
N PRO A 118 2.72 9.28 -2.35
CA PRO A 118 2.43 8.06 -1.63
C PRO A 118 1.65 8.32 -0.35
N LEU A 119 0.70 7.44 -0.03
CA LEU A 119 -0.01 7.50 1.25
C LEU A 119 0.95 7.24 2.42
N ALA A 120 2.04 6.50 2.17
CA ALA A 120 3.05 6.17 3.15
C ALA A 120 3.64 7.39 3.87
N ASP A 121 3.83 8.51 3.18
CA ASP A 121 4.36 9.75 3.76
C ASP A 121 3.49 10.25 4.92
N LEU A 122 2.17 10.05 4.80
CA LEU A 122 1.21 10.41 5.84
C LEU A 122 1.20 9.39 6.98
N LEU A 123 1.38 8.11 6.69
CA LEU A 123 1.23 7.02 7.66
C LEU A 123 2.48 6.74 8.49
N PHE A 124 3.66 6.97 7.91
CA PHE A 124 4.95 6.59 8.49
C PHE A 124 5.92 7.78 8.61
N GLY A 125 5.44 9.01 8.45
CA GLY A 125 6.22 10.23 8.66
C GLY A 125 6.47 10.55 10.14
N VAL A 126 6.72 11.83 10.44
CA VAL A 126 7.12 12.34 11.77
C VAL A 126 6.15 11.93 12.89
N ARG A 127 4.85 11.83 12.60
CA ARG A 127 3.84 11.34 13.54
C ARG A 127 3.19 10.08 12.97
N PRO A 128 3.81 8.90 13.16
CA PRO A 128 3.33 7.67 12.55
C PRO A 128 1.97 7.27 13.13
N ALA A 129 1.08 6.80 12.26
CA ALA A 129 -0.22 6.30 12.69
C ALA A 129 -0.09 4.89 13.28
N HIS A 130 -0.93 4.57 14.28
CA HIS A 130 -1.04 3.21 14.78
C HIS A 130 -1.64 2.32 13.69
N ARG A 131 -0.96 1.21 13.38
CA ARG A 131 -1.38 0.22 12.38
C ARG A 131 -1.96 -1.01 13.06
N GLU A 132 -3.16 -1.40 12.65
CA GLU A 132 -3.78 -2.69 12.94
C GLU A 132 -3.88 -3.49 11.64
N VAL A 133 -3.22 -4.65 11.59
CA VAL A 133 -3.23 -5.52 10.41
C VAL A 133 -4.49 -6.38 10.45
N LEU A 134 -5.18 -6.47 9.32
CA LEU A 134 -6.34 -7.34 9.14
C LEU A 134 -5.96 -8.56 8.29
N PRO A 135 -6.69 -9.68 8.42
CA PRO A 135 -6.46 -10.85 7.59
C PRO A 135 -6.52 -10.51 6.09
N PRO A 136 -5.60 -11.05 5.28
CA PRO A 136 -5.65 -10.88 3.83
C PRO A 136 -6.91 -11.55 3.26
N LEU A 137 -7.37 -11.07 2.11
CA LEU A 137 -8.52 -11.63 1.39
C LEU A 137 -8.12 -12.20 0.03
N ARG A 138 -8.71 -13.35 -0.29
CA ARG A 138 -8.77 -13.92 -1.64
C ARG A 138 -9.93 -13.30 -2.40
N LEU A 139 -9.65 -12.77 -3.59
CA LEU A 139 -10.63 -12.10 -4.43
C LEU A 139 -10.87 -12.97 -5.68
N PRO A 140 -11.99 -13.72 -5.74
CA PRO A 140 -12.31 -14.50 -6.93
C PRO A 140 -12.67 -13.58 -8.12
N PRO A 141 -12.63 -14.08 -9.36
CA PRO A 141 -12.99 -13.30 -10.55
C PRO A 141 -14.38 -12.67 -10.51
N ALA A 142 -15.34 -13.29 -9.81
CA ALA A 142 -16.69 -12.76 -9.63
C ALA A 142 -16.78 -11.58 -8.62
N SER A 143 -15.69 -11.24 -7.92
CA SER A 143 -15.72 -10.19 -6.90
C SER A 143 -15.89 -8.79 -7.52
N PRO A 144 -16.55 -7.83 -6.83
CA PRO A 144 -16.64 -6.44 -7.28
C PRO A 144 -15.26 -5.78 -7.49
N TRP A 145 -14.26 -6.23 -6.75
CA TRP A 145 -12.87 -5.80 -6.90
C TRP A 145 -12.30 -6.13 -8.27
N HIS A 146 -12.63 -7.29 -8.83
CA HIS A 146 -12.14 -7.71 -10.14
C HIS A 146 -12.61 -6.75 -11.24
N SER A 147 -13.91 -6.41 -11.25
CA SER A 147 -14.47 -5.42 -12.18
C SER A 147 -13.82 -4.03 -12.01
N ARG A 148 -13.51 -3.65 -10.77
CA ARG A 148 -12.91 -2.35 -10.45
C ARG A 148 -11.44 -2.26 -10.89
N VAL A 149 -10.65 -3.27 -10.57
CA VAL A 149 -9.26 -3.41 -11.01
C VAL A 149 -9.19 -3.52 -12.54
N GLY A 150 -10.04 -4.34 -13.15
CA GLY A 150 -10.12 -4.50 -14.59
C GLY A 150 -10.42 -3.19 -15.31
N ARG A 151 -11.34 -2.36 -14.78
CA ARG A 151 -11.61 -1.02 -15.31
C ARG A 151 -10.38 -0.11 -15.22
N ALA A 152 -9.70 -0.11 -14.07
CA ALA A 152 -8.49 0.69 -13.89
C ALA A 152 -7.39 0.31 -14.92
N LEU A 153 -7.19 -0.99 -15.15
CA LEU A 153 -6.19 -1.49 -16.08
C LEU A 153 -6.55 -1.31 -17.56
N ARG A 154 -7.84 -1.18 -17.90
CA ARG A 154 -8.26 -0.78 -19.25
C ARG A 154 -8.01 0.70 -19.51
N ASN A 155 -8.27 1.55 -18.52
CA ASN A 155 -8.07 2.99 -18.64
C ASN A 155 -6.59 3.40 -18.60
N TYR A 156 -5.74 2.58 -17.99
CA TYR A 156 -4.30 2.79 -17.88
C TYR A 156 -3.55 1.51 -18.28
N PRO A 157 -3.56 1.17 -19.58
CA PRO A 157 -3.00 -0.07 -20.07
C PRO A 157 -1.48 -0.12 -19.81
N ALA A 158 -1.02 -1.33 -19.52
CA ALA A 158 0.41 -1.65 -19.48
C ALA A 158 0.68 -2.72 -20.53
N SER A 159 1.92 -2.77 -21.01
CA SER A 159 2.37 -3.79 -21.96
C SER A 159 3.31 -4.78 -21.27
N PRO A 160 3.04 -6.10 -21.31
CA PRO A 160 1.82 -6.73 -21.82
C PRO A 160 0.62 -6.51 -20.88
N GLN A 161 -0.59 -6.57 -21.43
CA GLN A 161 -1.81 -6.38 -20.64
C GLN A 161 -2.03 -7.58 -19.71
N PRO A 162 -2.15 -7.38 -18.39
CA PRO A 162 -2.27 -8.50 -17.46
C PRO A 162 -3.63 -9.18 -17.60
N ARG A 163 -3.60 -10.52 -17.76
CA ARG A 163 -4.79 -11.35 -17.58
C ARG A 163 -5.06 -11.49 -16.08
N LEU A 164 -6.23 -11.02 -15.65
CA LEU A 164 -6.63 -11.11 -14.25
C LEU A 164 -7.25 -12.49 -13.98
N GLY A 165 -6.74 -13.15 -12.93
CA GLY A 165 -7.32 -14.36 -12.36
C GLY A 165 -7.76 -14.09 -10.93
N VAL A 166 -7.51 -15.05 -10.04
CA VAL A 166 -7.68 -14.81 -8.59
C VAL A 166 -6.70 -13.74 -8.14
N LEU A 167 -7.22 -12.71 -7.47
CA LEU A 167 -6.43 -11.64 -6.88
C LEU A 167 -6.34 -11.79 -5.36
N TRP A 168 -5.37 -11.11 -4.77
CA TRP A 168 -5.17 -11.10 -3.32
C TRP A 168 -5.02 -9.69 -2.80
N MET A 169 -5.57 -9.47 -1.62
CA MET A 169 -5.58 -8.16 -0.98
C MET A 169 -5.06 -8.25 0.43
N ARG A 170 -4.10 -7.39 0.79
CA ARG A 170 -3.79 -7.11 2.19
C ARG A 170 -4.57 -5.90 2.66
N ARG A 171 -4.84 -5.85 3.96
CA ARG A 171 -5.68 -4.82 4.57
C ARG A 171 -5.08 -4.35 5.89
N ALA A 172 -5.19 -3.07 6.15
CA ALA A 172 -4.78 -2.50 7.43
C ALA A 172 -5.65 -1.29 7.78
N LEU A 173 -5.83 -1.10 9.07
CA LEU A 173 -6.42 0.08 9.66
C LEU A 173 -5.33 0.96 10.23
N PHE A 174 -5.43 2.26 9.97
CA PHE A 174 -4.54 3.26 10.54
C PHE A 174 -5.34 4.25 11.39
N ALA A 175 -4.80 4.64 12.53
CA ALA A 175 -5.39 5.66 13.39
C ALA A 175 -4.30 6.54 13.99
N GLN A 176 -4.47 7.87 13.92
CA GLN A 176 -3.53 8.84 14.52
C GLN A 176 -3.45 8.70 16.05
N ARG A 177 -4.56 8.26 16.66
CA ARG A 177 -4.68 7.99 18.10
C ARG A 177 -5.51 6.71 18.27
N ARG A 178 -5.16 5.86 19.24
CA ARG A 178 -5.95 4.66 19.56
C ARG A 178 -7.40 5.07 19.88
N GLY A 179 -8.36 4.36 19.30
CA GLY A 179 -9.79 4.67 19.45
C GLY A 179 -10.32 5.87 18.65
N GLY A 180 -9.47 6.57 17.86
CA GLY A 180 -9.86 7.69 17.01
C GLY A 180 -10.34 7.29 15.60
N PRO A 181 -10.65 8.27 14.72
CA PRO A 181 -11.12 7.99 13.37
C PRO A 181 -10.09 7.17 12.56
N ALA A 182 -10.49 5.99 12.10
CA ALA A 182 -9.63 5.10 11.35
C ALA A 182 -9.65 5.38 9.84
N LEU A 183 -8.52 5.14 9.19
CA LEU A 183 -8.35 5.05 7.75
C LEU A 183 -8.17 3.58 7.37
N MET A 184 -9.06 3.04 6.54
CA MET A 184 -8.88 1.73 5.92
C MET A 184 -7.93 1.86 4.74
N VAL A 185 -6.99 0.92 4.64
CA VAL A 185 -6.08 0.77 3.50
C VAL A 185 -6.21 -0.66 2.99
N GLN A 186 -6.47 -0.79 1.69
CA GLN A 186 -6.69 -2.03 0.97
C GLN A 186 -5.78 -2.05 -0.26
N GLU A 187 -4.92 -3.05 -0.35
CA GLU A 187 -3.88 -3.13 -1.37
C GLU A 187 -4.04 -4.46 -2.11
N VAL A 188 -4.58 -4.38 -3.33
CA VAL A 188 -4.82 -5.52 -4.22
C VAL A 188 -3.58 -5.74 -5.09
N PHE A 189 -2.99 -6.92 -4.96
CA PHE A 189 -1.79 -7.35 -5.67
C PHE A 189 -2.14 -7.83 -7.08
N LEU A 190 -1.52 -7.21 -8.09
CA LEU A 190 -1.71 -7.54 -9.50
C LEU A 190 -0.77 -8.67 -9.94
N PRO A 191 -1.09 -9.45 -10.99
CA PRO A 191 -0.35 -10.67 -11.34
C PRO A 191 1.17 -10.51 -11.48
N ALA A 192 1.65 -9.35 -11.93
CA ALA A 192 3.07 -9.07 -12.11
C ALA A 192 3.88 -9.07 -10.79
N ILE A 193 3.26 -8.76 -9.64
CA ILE A 193 3.99 -8.69 -8.36
C ILE A 193 4.40 -10.06 -7.83
N SER A 194 3.65 -11.12 -8.18
CA SER A 194 3.98 -12.50 -7.78
C SER A 194 5.30 -13.01 -8.39
N ARG A 195 5.78 -12.36 -9.46
CA ARG A 195 7.09 -12.62 -10.09
C ARG A 195 8.23 -11.81 -9.47
N ARG A 196 7.93 -10.84 -8.61
CA ARG A 196 8.95 -10.03 -7.91
C ARG A 196 9.27 -10.66 -6.56
N ALA A 197 10.53 -10.71 -6.19
CA ALA A 197 10.92 -11.12 -4.84
C ALA A 197 10.20 -10.23 -3.82
N GLY A 198 9.45 -10.85 -2.91
CA GLY A 198 8.81 -10.10 -1.82
C GLY A 198 9.85 -9.58 -0.82
N PRO A 199 9.48 -8.59 0.02
CA PRO A 199 10.37 -8.03 1.03
C PRO A 199 10.97 -9.11 1.94
N GLY A 200 12.26 -8.98 2.26
CA GLY A 200 13.02 -9.98 3.03
C GLY A 200 13.42 -11.23 2.23
N GLY A 201 13.07 -11.33 0.94
CA GLY A 201 13.62 -12.32 0.03
C GLY A 201 14.88 -11.82 -0.64
N ARG A 202 15.98 -12.58 -0.58
CA ARG A 202 17.11 -12.39 -1.51
C ARG A 202 16.59 -12.57 -2.94
N SER A 203 16.76 -11.56 -3.78
CA SER A 203 16.51 -11.68 -5.22
C SER A 203 17.69 -12.44 -5.85
N PRO A 204 17.50 -13.46 -6.69
CA PRO A 204 18.59 -13.99 -7.49
C PRO A 204 18.88 -13.00 -8.62
N ALA A 205 20.13 -12.54 -8.72
CA ALA A 205 20.69 -11.59 -9.69
C ALA A 205 20.09 -10.15 -9.62
N THR A 206 20.86 -9.12 -9.27
CA THR A 206 22.13 -8.71 -9.88
C THR A 206 23.15 -8.28 -8.82
N ALA A 207 24.16 -9.12 -8.62
CA ALA A 207 25.45 -8.66 -8.12
C ALA A 207 26.20 -8.06 -9.33
N ARG A 208 26.14 -6.74 -9.50
CA ARG A 208 27.15 -5.99 -10.26
C ARG A 208 27.38 -4.64 -9.60
N GLY A 209 28.53 -4.55 -8.93
CA GLY A 209 29.38 -3.38 -8.81
C GLY A 209 28.77 -2.13 -8.18
N TRP A 210 28.84 -2.03 -6.84
CA TRP A 210 29.12 -0.73 -6.25
C TRP A 210 30.65 -0.58 -6.30
N ALA A 211 31.13 0.11 -7.34
CA ALA A 211 32.52 0.52 -7.41
C ALA A 211 32.76 1.56 -6.31
N THR A 212 33.78 1.30 -5.50
CA THR A 212 34.43 2.27 -4.61
C THR A 212 34.94 3.44 -5.45
N GLY A 213 34.38 4.63 -5.23
CA GLY A 213 34.98 5.89 -5.68
C GLY A 213 36.22 6.24 -4.85
N PRO A 214 37.18 6.99 -5.42
CA PRO A 214 38.57 6.92 -5.01
C PRO A 214 38.89 7.76 -3.77
N ALA A 215 39.97 7.33 -3.11
CA ALA A 215 40.62 7.98 -2.00
C ALA A 215 41.00 9.43 -2.32
N ALA A 216 40.66 10.35 -1.40
CA ALA A 216 41.22 11.69 -1.40
C ALA A 216 42.70 11.59 -1.01
N ALA A 217 43.57 11.99 -1.93
CA ALA A 217 44.99 12.20 -1.66
C ALA A 217 45.15 13.50 -0.86
N SER A 218 45.66 13.38 0.36
CA SER A 218 46.19 14.50 1.15
C SER A 218 47.64 14.73 0.73
N HIS A 219 47.91 15.85 0.08
CA HIS A 219 49.25 16.42 -0.03
C HIS A 219 49.16 17.90 0.32
N ALA A 220 49.73 18.30 1.45
CA ALA A 220 50.17 19.65 1.72
C ALA A 220 51.51 19.55 2.46
N LEU A 221 52.53 20.03 1.77
CA LEU A 221 53.95 19.98 2.09
C LEU A 221 54.30 20.86 3.29
N SER A 222 55.18 20.33 4.14
CA SER A 222 55.99 21.10 5.07
C SER A 222 57.16 21.73 4.32
N HIS A 223 57.32 23.05 4.39
CA HIS A 223 58.61 23.70 4.20
C HIS A 223 59.06 24.30 5.53
N ALA A 224 60.16 23.75 6.05
CA ALA A 224 60.95 24.32 7.12
C ALA A 224 61.88 25.38 6.52
N ASN A 225 61.92 26.56 7.13
CA ASN A 225 62.93 27.57 6.90
C ASN A 225 64.26 27.11 7.49
N ALA A 226 65.34 27.33 6.72
CA ALA A 226 66.69 27.46 7.23
C ALA A 226 66.99 28.96 7.29
N ASP A 227 67.34 29.43 8.49
CA ASP A 227 68.36 30.44 8.81
C ASP A 227 68.73 30.27 10.29
#